data_AF-A0A0B8PEH3-F1
#
_entry.id   AF-A0A0B8PEH3-F1
#
_cell.length_a   1.000
_cell.length_b   1.000
_cell.length_c   1.000
_cell.angle_alpha   90.00
_cell.angle_beta   90.00
_cell.angle_gamma   90.00
#
_symmetry.space_group_name_H-M   'P 1'
#
loop_
_entity.id
_entity.type
_entity.pdbx_description
1 polymer ?
#
loop_
_entity_poly.entity_id
_entity_poly.type
_entity_poly.pdbx_seq_one_letter_code
_entity_poly.pdbx_strand_id
1 'polypeptide(L)'
;MHAFFAQQRNQDVIRELVELGINWPEIEEIASPDELPLAGMTVVLTGTLSQLNRSDAKAALQKMGAKVTGSVSKKTDILFAGANAGSKLAKATDLGVKVQTEEQLLELAQKHNALT
;
A
#
# COMPACT_ATOMS: atom_id res chain seq x y z
N MET A 1 16.58 29.93 -5.85
CA MET A 1 17.12 28.74 -6.53
C MET A 1 17.05 28.80 -8.08
N HIS A 2 16.59 29.90 -8.70
CA HIS A 2 16.49 29.99 -10.17
C HIS A 2 17.76 30.48 -10.90
N ALA A 3 18.58 31.33 -10.26
CA ALA A 3 19.77 31.91 -10.89
C ALA A 3 20.88 30.89 -11.19
N PHE A 4 20.99 29.82 -10.39
CA PHE A 4 22.00 28.78 -10.56
C PHE A 4 21.77 27.99 -11.86
N PHE A 5 20.54 27.56 -12.13
CA PHE A 5 20.18 26.81 -13.33
C PHE A 5 20.08 27.67 -14.60
N ALA A 6 20.00 29.00 -14.45
CA ALA A 6 20.02 29.94 -15.57
C ALA A 6 21.43 30.27 -16.08
N GLN A 7 22.49 29.94 -15.32
CA GLN A 7 23.87 30.18 -15.73
C GLN A 7 24.34 29.09 -16.70
N GLN A 8 24.79 29.50 -17.89
CA GLN A 8 25.27 28.61 -18.94
C GLN A 8 26.32 27.63 -18.44
N ARG A 9 27.30 28.11 -17.66
CA ARG A 9 28.35 27.28 -17.06
C ARG A 9 27.82 26.12 -16.23
N ASN A 10 26.75 26.34 -15.46
CA ASN A 10 26.21 25.29 -14.60
C ASN A 10 25.41 24.28 -15.43
N GLN A 11 24.76 24.72 -16.51
CA GLN A 11 24.13 23.82 -17.46
C GLN A 11 25.15 22.94 -18.19
N ASP A 12 26.31 23.50 -18.55
CA ASP A 12 27.37 22.76 -19.23
C ASP A 12 27.95 21.67 -18.31
N VAL A 13 28.20 21.99 -17.03
CA VAL A 13 28.61 20.99 -16.01
C VAL A 13 27.54 19.91 -15.83
N ILE A 14 26.25 20.28 -15.78
CA ILE A 14 25.17 19.31 -15.66
C ILE A 14 25.14 18.37 -16.88
N ARG A 15 25.34 18.88 -18.10
CA ARG A 15 25.39 18.05 -19.31
C ARG A 15 26.56 17.08 -19.31
N GLU A 16 27.75 17.55 -18.93
CA GLU A 16 28.95 16.70 -18.85
C GLU A 16 28.72 15.54 -17.86
N LEU A 17 28.08 15.81 -16.74
CA LEU A 17 27.72 14.80 -15.76
C LEU A 17 26.71 13.77 -16.32
N VAL A 18 25.72 14.20 -17.11
CA VAL A 18 24.78 13.28 -17.77
C VAL A 18 25.50 12.42 -18.82
N GLU A 19 26.37 13.02 -19.63
CA GLU A 19 27.15 12.32 -20.67
C GLU A 19 28.11 11.27 -20.07
N LEU A 20 28.62 11.51 -18.87
CA LEU A 20 29.43 10.55 -18.10
C LEU A 20 28.62 9.38 -17.52
N GLY A 21 27.31 9.31 -17.80
CA GLY A 21 26.46 8.18 -17.44
C GLY A 21 25.78 8.33 -16.08
N ILE A 22 25.71 9.54 -15.53
CA ILE A 22 24.84 9.82 -14.38
C ILE A 22 23.40 9.77 -14.88
N ASN A 23 22.77 8.63 -14.66
CA ASN A 23 21.34 8.45 -14.84
C ASN A 23 20.65 8.67 -13.51
N TRP A 24 19.60 9.48 -13.51
CA TRP A 24 18.67 9.49 -12.39
C TRP A 24 17.84 8.21 -12.49
N PRO A 25 17.69 7.46 -11.39
CA PRO A 25 16.69 6.39 -11.38
C PRO A 25 15.35 7.01 -11.75
N GLU A 26 14.59 6.31 -12.58
CA GLU A 26 13.21 6.67 -12.84
C GLU A 26 12.54 6.83 -11.47
N ILE A 27 12.07 8.05 -11.19
CA ILE A 27 11.32 8.29 -9.97
C ILE A 27 10.01 7.55 -10.21
N GLU A 28 9.92 6.32 -9.69
CA GLU A 28 8.64 5.65 -9.60
C GLU A 28 7.70 6.64 -8.90
N GLU A 29 6.69 7.11 -9.62
CA GLU A 29 5.62 7.90 -9.04
C GLU A 29 5.03 7.04 -7.93
N ILE A 30 5.47 7.31 -6.70
CA ILE A 30 4.83 6.75 -5.53
C ILE A 30 3.44 7.37 -5.59
N ALA A 31 2.46 6.58 -6.04
CA ALA A 31 1.08 7.02 -6.19
C ALA A 31 0.73 7.87 -4.97
N SER A 32 0.22 9.07 -5.23
CA SER A 32 -0.07 10.00 -4.15
C SER A 32 -0.98 9.32 -3.14
N PRO A 33 -0.88 9.61 -1.83
CA PRO A 33 -1.66 8.89 -0.82
C PRO A 33 -3.16 8.84 -1.09
N ASP A 34 -3.69 9.79 -1.87
CA ASP A 34 -5.10 9.86 -2.30
C ASP A 34 -5.45 8.97 -3.50
N GLU A 35 -4.45 8.48 -4.25
CA GLU A 35 -4.62 7.55 -5.39
C GLU A 35 -4.43 6.09 -4.98
N LEU A 36 -3.99 5.84 -3.75
CA LEU A 36 -3.84 4.49 -3.22
C LEU A 36 -5.22 3.85 -2.98
N PRO A 37 -5.40 2.56 -3.34
CA PRO A 37 -6.71 1.91 -3.37
C PRO A 37 -7.38 1.79 -2.00
N LEU A 38 -6.61 1.84 -0.91
CA LEU A 38 -7.09 1.77 0.47
C LEU A 38 -6.67 2.99 1.30
N ALA A 39 -6.39 4.12 0.64
CA ALA A 39 -6.05 5.38 1.27
C ALA A 39 -6.96 5.73 2.45
N GLY A 40 -6.40 5.82 3.65
CA GLY A 40 -7.14 6.24 4.84
C GLY A 40 -8.14 5.22 5.40
N MET A 41 -8.31 4.06 4.76
CA MET A 41 -9.22 3.01 5.22
C MET A 41 -8.64 2.27 6.42
N THR A 42 -9.49 1.92 7.38
CA THR A 42 -9.12 1.07 8.52
C THR A 42 -9.45 -0.38 8.21
N VAL A 43 -8.41 -1.21 8.14
CA VAL A 43 -8.51 -2.62 7.76
C VAL A 43 -8.16 -3.51 8.95
N VAL A 44 -8.87 -4.62 9.11
CA VAL A 44 -8.60 -5.63 10.14
C VAL A 44 -8.34 -6.98 9.51
N LEU A 45 -7.25 -7.64 9.91
CA LEU A 45 -6.93 -9.01 9.52
C LEU A 45 -7.30 -9.99 10.65
N THR A 46 -8.12 -10.99 10.33
CA THR A 46 -8.50 -12.05 11.26
C THR A 46 -8.37 -13.44 10.64
N GLY A 47 -8.21 -14.46 11.48
CA GLY A 47 -7.95 -15.83 11.04
C GLY A 47 -6.49 -16.08 10.69
N THR A 48 -6.24 -17.30 10.24
CA THR A 48 -4.97 -17.79 9.70
C THR A 48 -5.02 -17.66 8.18
N LEU A 49 -4.04 -16.95 7.63
CA LEU A 49 -3.83 -16.85 6.18
C LEU A 49 -3.00 -18.07 5.75
N SER A 50 -3.48 -18.81 4.76
CA SER A 50 -2.84 -20.04 4.29
C SER A 50 -1.95 -19.81 3.06
N GLN A 51 -2.29 -18.80 2.26
CA GLN A 51 -1.61 -18.42 1.02
C GLN A 51 -0.67 -17.22 1.22
N LEU A 52 -0.87 -16.42 2.27
CA LEU A 52 0.04 -15.33 2.66
C LEU A 52 0.51 -15.41 4.10
N ASN A 53 1.74 -14.97 4.33
CA ASN A 53 2.16 -14.65 5.69
C ASN A 53 1.42 -13.41 6.18
N ARG A 54 1.08 -13.42 7.47
CA ARG A 54 0.42 -12.28 8.12
C ARG A 54 1.26 -10.99 8.06
N SER A 55 2.58 -11.10 8.06
CA SER A 55 3.52 -9.98 7.87
C SER A 55 3.36 -9.34 6.49
N ASP A 56 3.31 -10.17 5.46
CA ASP A 56 3.34 -9.74 4.06
C ASP A 56 1.98 -9.16 3.68
N ALA A 57 0.89 -9.77 4.15
CA ALA A 57 -0.46 -9.22 4.06
C ALA A 57 -0.55 -7.83 4.73
N LYS A 58 0.04 -7.66 5.91
CA LYS A 58 0.08 -6.37 6.60
C LYS A 58 0.88 -5.34 5.79
N ALA A 59 2.04 -5.73 5.27
CA ALA A 59 2.89 -4.85 4.47
C ALA A 59 2.19 -4.43 3.17
N ALA A 60 1.54 -5.35 2.45
CA ALA A 60 0.78 -5.06 1.24
C ALA A 60 -0.38 -4.08 1.51
N LEU A 61 -1.15 -4.31 2.57
CA LEU A 61 -2.22 -3.38 2.98
C LEU A 61 -1.69 -1.99 3.33
N GLN A 62 -0.55 -1.91 4.03
CA GLN A 62 0.09 -0.63 4.36
C GLN A 62 0.64 0.08 3.12
N LYS A 63 1.24 -0.66 2.17
CA LYS A 63 1.67 -0.12 0.86
C LYS A 63 0.50 0.47 0.08
N MET A 64 -0.68 -0.16 0.19
CA MET A 64 -1.93 0.32 -0.41
C MET A 64 -2.59 1.47 0.36
N GLY A 65 -1.93 2.05 1.37
CA GLY A 65 -2.43 3.22 2.12
C GLY A 65 -3.39 2.89 3.28
N ALA A 66 -3.60 1.61 3.58
CA ALA A 66 -4.53 1.18 4.63
C ALA A 66 -3.91 1.25 6.03
N LYS A 67 -4.74 1.60 7.01
CA LYS A 67 -4.43 1.49 8.44
C LYS A 67 -4.84 0.12 8.97
N VAL A 68 -3.87 -0.77 9.14
CA VAL A 68 -4.10 -2.12 9.67
C VAL A 68 -4.23 -2.10 11.20
N THR A 69 -5.36 -2.56 11.73
CA THR A 69 -5.63 -2.68 13.19
C THR A 69 -6.04 -4.10 13.57
N GLY A 70 -5.91 -4.44 14.86
CA GLY A 70 -6.22 -5.78 15.38
C GLY A 70 -7.65 -5.96 15.91
N SER A 71 -8.42 -4.88 16.00
CA SER A 71 -9.74 -4.84 16.63
C SER A 71 -10.81 -4.35 15.65
N VAL A 72 -11.93 -5.07 15.60
CA VAL A 72 -13.09 -4.66 14.82
C VAL A 72 -13.89 -3.62 15.60
N SER A 73 -14.12 -2.47 14.97
CA SER A 73 -14.87 -1.34 15.50
C SER A 73 -15.82 -0.78 14.42
N LYS A 74 -16.70 0.15 14.81
CA LYS A 74 -17.55 0.89 13.85
C LYS A 74 -16.76 1.73 12.83
N LYS A 75 -15.48 1.99 13.11
CA LYS A 75 -14.57 2.72 12.20
C LYS A 75 -13.81 1.79 11.25
N THR A 76 -14.01 0.47 11.35
CA THR A 76 -13.38 -0.49 10.47
C THR A 76 -14.14 -0.50 9.14
N ASP A 77 -13.45 -0.24 8.05
CA ASP A 77 -14.03 -0.24 6.71
C ASP A 77 -14.07 -1.65 6.13
N ILE A 78 -12.98 -2.42 6.30
CA ILE A 78 -12.83 -3.75 5.72
C ILE A 78 -12.22 -4.72 6.74
N LEU A 79 -12.81 -5.91 6.84
CA LEU A 79 -12.25 -7.06 7.54
C LEU A 79 -11.84 -8.11 6.51
N PHE A 80 -10.56 -8.45 6.45
CA PHE A 80 -10.09 -9.62 5.71
C PHE A 80 -10.06 -10.83 6.64
N ALA A 81 -10.86 -11.85 6.28
CA ALA A 81 -11.03 -13.08 7.03
C ALA A 81 -10.32 -14.25 6.32
N GLY A 82 -9.29 -14.77 6.99
CA GLY A 82 -8.69 -16.06 6.68
C GLY A 82 -9.40 -17.22 7.38
N ALA A 83 -8.79 -18.40 7.32
CA ALA A 83 -9.30 -19.60 7.98
C ALA A 83 -9.49 -19.37 9.49
N ASN A 84 -10.57 -19.91 10.07
CA ASN A 84 -10.87 -19.82 11.50
C ASN A 84 -11.04 -18.39 12.07
N ALA A 85 -11.56 -17.44 11.29
CA ALA A 85 -11.79 -16.05 11.72
C ALA A 85 -12.81 -15.87 12.88
N GLY A 86 -13.68 -16.87 13.09
CA GLY A 86 -14.57 -17.05 14.25
C GLY A 86 -15.15 -15.78 14.86
N SER A 87 -14.63 -15.39 16.04
CA SER A 87 -15.22 -14.35 16.88
C SER A 87 -15.12 -12.91 16.31
N LYS A 88 -14.15 -12.61 15.44
CA LYS A 88 -14.03 -11.27 14.84
C LYS A 88 -14.89 -11.12 13.59
N LEU A 89 -15.11 -12.22 12.86
CA LEU A 89 -16.02 -12.26 11.71
C LEU A 89 -17.45 -11.97 12.16
N ALA A 90 -17.93 -12.67 13.19
CA ALA A 90 -19.27 -12.44 13.73
C ALA A 90 -19.50 -10.98 14.15
N LYS A 91 -18.50 -10.37 14.82
CA LYS A 91 -18.56 -8.96 15.23
C LYS A 91 -18.54 -7.99 14.04
N ALA A 92 -17.80 -8.29 12.99
CA ALA A 92 -17.77 -7.48 11.78
C ALA A 92 -19.11 -7.51 11.05
N THR A 93 -19.71 -8.70 10.92
CA THR A 93 -21.04 -8.88 10.33
C THR A 93 -22.11 -8.12 11.11
N ASP A 94 -22.10 -8.21 12.44
CA ASP A 94 -23.05 -7.50 13.32
C ASP A 94 -22.92 -5.97 13.21
N LEU A 95 -21.70 -5.47 13.02
CA LEU A 95 -21.42 -4.05 12.83
C LEU A 95 -21.64 -3.56 11.38
N GLY A 96 -21.99 -4.45 10.45
CA GLY A 96 -22.16 -4.13 9.03
C GLY A 96 -20.84 -3.78 8.30
N VAL A 97 -19.71 -4.23 8.83
CA VAL A 97 -18.38 -4.01 8.23
C VAL A 97 -18.21 -4.91 7.01
N LYS A 98 -17.58 -4.40 5.94
CA LYS A 98 -17.32 -5.19 4.73
C LYS A 98 -16.36 -6.33 5.04
N VAL A 99 -16.79 -7.57 4.86
CA VAL A 99 -15.95 -8.77 5.02
C VAL A 99 -15.44 -9.23 3.67
N GLN A 100 -14.14 -9.46 3.56
CA GLN A 100 -13.47 -10.00 2.37
C GLN A 100 -12.63 -11.24 2.72
N THR A 101 -12.40 -12.12 1.75
CA THR A 101 -11.62 -13.34 1.91
C THR A 101 -10.11 -13.11 1.71
N GLU A 102 -9.31 -14.10 2.06
CA GLU A 102 -7.87 -14.12 1.76
C GLU A 102 -7.58 -14.03 0.24
N GLU A 103 -8.38 -14.69 -0.60
CA GLU A 103 -8.23 -14.65 -2.06
C GLU A 103 -8.46 -13.24 -2.60
N GLN A 104 -9.44 -12.51 -2.07
CA GLN A 104 -9.69 -11.13 -2.44
C GLN A 104 -8.57 -10.18 -2.01
N LEU A 105 -7.93 -10.45 -0.86
CA LEU A 105 -6.72 -9.73 -0.45
C LEU A 105 -5.60 -9.94 -1.46
N LEU A 106 -5.39 -11.19 -1.91
CA LEU A 106 -4.39 -11.56 -2.91
C LEU A 106 -4.63 -10.86 -4.24
N GLU A 107 -5.85 -10.95 -4.77
CA GLU A 107 -6.22 -10.29 -6.01
C GLU A 107 -6.00 -8.78 -5.93
N LEU A 108 -6.41 -8.16 -4.82
CA LEU A 108 -6.20 -6.73 -4.59
C LEU A 108 -4.71 -6.40 -4.55
N ALA A 109 -3.93 -7.17 -3.81
CA ALA A 109 -2.51 -6.93 -3.66
C ALA A 109 -1.72 -7.16 -4.96
N GLN A 110 -2.10 -8.14 -5.78
CA GLN A 110 -1.52 -8.36 -7.11
C GLN A 110 -1.91 -7.25 -8.09
N LYS A 111 -3.19 -6.85 -8.11
CA LYS A 111 -3.69 -5.76 -8.97
C LYS A 111 -2.96 -4.44 -8.72
N HIS A 112 -2.54 -4.20 -7.47
CA HIS A 112 -1.86 -2.98 -7.06
C HIS A 112 -0.34 -3.16 -6.82
N ASN A 113 0.25 -4.23 -7.36
CA ASN A 113 1.68 -4.53 -7.29
C ASN A 113 2.28 -4.45 -5.85
N ALA A 114 1.44 -4.73 -4.85
CA ALA A 114 1.77 -4.58 -3.43
C ALA A 114 2.50 -5.81 -2.85
N LEU A 115 2.49 -6.93 -3.58
CA LEU A 115 3.27 -8.13 -3.32
C LEU A 115 4.34 -8.27 -4.41
N THR A 116 5.60 -8.38 -3.98
CA THR A 116 6.78 -8.54 -4.84
C THR A 116 7.54 -9.76 -4.38
#